data_AF-A0A3L7U6U4-F1
#
_entry.id   AF-A0A3L7U6U4-F1
#
_cell.length_a   1.000
_cell.length_b   1.000
_cell.length_c   1.000
_cell.angle_alpha   90.00
_cell.angle_beta   90.00
_cell.angle_gamma   90.00
#
_symmetry.space_group_name_H-M   'P 1'
#
loop_
_entity.id
_entity.type
_entity.pdbx_description
1 polymer ?
#
loop_
_entity_poly.entity_id
_entity_poly.type
_entity_poly.pdbx_seq_one_letter_code
_entity_poly.pdbx_strand_id
1 'polypeptide(L)'
;MRGTRKNVYACGLFCSSKCVSSSSTGSSLSLLGTPKCLPSRCPMSTTDPNSPAEDLDAKPLSIAEEIAAEVKLDGVDAIDRYESLKKGDTHITALQKLSMLELIELARQEEIGDITGAKKQDLVFRILKERVKLNGLMFGEGTLEILPDGFGFLRSPDYHYLSCPDDIYVSPSQIRRFGLRNGMSVAGQIRPPKESERYFALLRVEAINGEDPAKLSTRVFFDELTPLHPDERIVMETTTEEVSMRVVDLIVPIGFGQRGLIVSPPRAGKTILLQKMAQAVLTNYPEAYVFMLLIDERPEEVTDMERQVKGPGCEVISSTFDENASR
;
A
#
# COMPACT_ATOMS: atom_id res chain seq x y z
N MET A 1 -23.63 -20.74 34.92
CA MET A 1 -23.51 -19.38 35.51
C MET A 1 -22.33 -18.68 34.88
N ARG A 2 -22.63 -17.65 34.08
CA ARG A 2 -21.82 -16.53 33.57
C ARG A 2 -20.28 -16.73 33.48
N GLY A 3 -19.82 -17.21 32.32
CA GLY A 3 -18.47 -16.97 31.85
C GLY A 3 -18.38 -15.58 31.21
N THR A 4 -17.60 -14.69 31.81
CA THR A 4 -17.29 -13.35 31.31
C THR A 4 -16.31 -13.46 30.13
N ARG A 5 -16.82 -13.27 28.91
CA ARG A 5 -15.98 -13.02 27.72
C ARG A 5 -15.29 -11.67 27.91
N LYS A 6 -13.95 -11.67 27.94
CA LYS A 6 -13.12 -10.47 27.84
C LYS A 6 -13.01 -10.13 26.36
N ASN A 7 -13.72 -9.10 25.91
CA ASN A 7 -13.48 -8.52 24.60
C ASN A 7 -12.21 -7.67 24.70
N VAL A 8 -11.14 -8.13 24.05
CA VAL A 8 -9.89 -7.38 23.89
C VAL A 8 -10.04 -6.59 22.60
N TYR A 9 -10.37 -5.31 22.70
CA TYR A 9 -10.36 -4.40 21.56
C TYR A 9 -8.93 -3.87 21.39
N ALA A 10 -8.16 -4.52 20.51
CA ALA A 10 -6.89 -3.99 20.04
C ALA A 10 -7.17 -2.99 18.91
N CYS A 11 -7.45 -1.74 19.27
CA CYS A 11 -7.43 -0.64 18.30
C CYS A 11 -5.97 -0.19 18.18
N GLY A 12 -5.25 -0.78 17.24
CA GLY A 12 -3.92 -0.32 16.86
C GLY A 12 -4.06 0.89 15.95
N LEU A 13 -4.01 2.11 16.50
CA LEU A 13 -3.71 3.29 15.68
C LEU A 13 -2.25 3.18 15.22
N PHE A 14 -2.04 2.61 14.04
CA PHE A 14 -0.75 2.67 13.34
C PHE A 14 -0.74 3.91 12.45
N CYS A 15 -0.17 5.01 12.96
CA CYS A 15 0.13 6.17 12.14
C CYS A 15 1.57 6.05 11.61
N SER A 16 1.74 5.91 10.30
CA SER A 16 3.05 5.97 9.64
C SER A 16 3.38 7.42 9.30
N SER A 17 4.13 8.11 10.17
CA SER A 17 4.71 9.41 9.83
C SER A 17 5.90 9.22 8.86
N LYS A 18 5.89 9.95 7.75
CA LYS A 18 7.01 10.04 6.80
C LYS A 18 8.25 10.57 7.54
N CYS A 19 9.29 9.75 7.67
CA CYS A 19 10.61 10.21 8.12
C CYS A 19 11.20 11.19 7.11
N VAL A 20 11.14 12.49 7.42
CA VAL A 20 11.89 13.53 6.71
C VAL A 20 13.32 13.52 7.23
N SER A 21 14.28 13.15 6.39
CA SER A 21 15.70 13.25 6.68
C SER A 21 16.16 14.71 6.64
N SER A 22 16.39 15.31 7.80
CA SER A 22 17.06 16.61 7.92
C SER A 22 18.58 16.39 7.92
N SER A 23 19.23 16.67 6.79
CA SER A 23 20.68 16.78 6.70
C SER A 23 21.11 18.20 7.08
N SER A 24 21.45 18.40 8.36
CA SER A 24 22.10 19.63 8.80
C SER A 24 23.61 19.57 8.50
N THR A 25 24.03 20.51 7.67
CA THR A 25 25.42 20.87 7.40
C THR A 25 26.02 21.54 8.63
N GLY A 26 27.19 21.07 9.07
CA GLY A 26 27.91 21.63 10.21
C GLY A 26 29.40 21.32 10.11
N SER A 27 30.14 22.26 9.52
CA SER A 27 31.58 22.25 9.31
C SER A 27 32.38 22.56 10.58
N SER A 28 33.57 21.95 10.66
CA SER A 28 34.89 22.56 10.95
C SER A 28 35.69 22.13 12.20
N LEU A 29 37.01 22.05 11.95
CA LEU A 29 38.20 22.07 12.82
C LEU A 29 38.85 20.76 13.35
N SER A 30 39.85 20.33 12.57
CA SER A 30 41.27 20.12 12.90
C SER A 30 41.68 19.24 14.08
N LEU A 31 42.61 18.29 13.83
CA LEU A 31 43.94 18.20 14.49
C LEU A 31 44.83 17.11 13.84
N LEU A 32 45.99 17.56 13.35
CA LEU A 32 47.34 16.97 13.35
C LEU A 32 47.57 15.44 13.18
N GLY A 33 48.45 15.09 12.22
CA GLY A 33 49.36 13.94 12.37
C GLY A 33 49.76 13.21 11.08
N THR A 34 50.83 13.64 10.42
CA THR A 34 51.63 12.79 9.49
C THR A 34 52.72 12.03 10.26
N PRO A 35 53.24 10.88 9.75
CA PRO A 35 54.45 10.96 8.92
C PRO A 35 54.53 9.98 7.73
N LYS A 36 55.45 10.33 6.83
CA LYS A 36 55.82 9.73 5.54
C LYS A 36 56.44 8.32 5.62
N CYS A 37 56.25 7.52 4.56
CA CYS A 37 57.25 6.59 4.01
C CYS A 37 57.18 6.57 2.47
N LEU A 38 58.35 6.61 1.82
CA LEU A 38 58.59 6.75 0.37
C LEU A 38 58.58 5.40 -0.40
N PRO A 39 58.56 5.42 -1.76
CA PRO A 39 58.24 4.29 -2.63
C PRO A 39 59.47 3.60 -3.24
N SER A 40 59.31 2.37 -3.75
CA SER A 40 60.34 1.65 -4.50
C SER A 40 59.86 1.14 -5.87
N ARG A 41 60.38 1.78 -6.92
CA ARG A 41 60.88 1.29 -8.25
C ARG A 41 59.96 0.40 -9.11
N CYS A 42 59.43 0.89 -10.25
CA CYS A 42 60.02 1.00 -11.64
C CYS A 42 59.80 -0.28 -12.49
N PRO A 43 59.80 -0.23 -13.86
CA PRO A 43 59.91 0.91 -14.78
C PRO A 43 58.81 0.98 -15.89
N MET A 44 58.77 2.10 -16.61
CA MET A 44 58.03 2.28 -17.87
C MET A 44 58.87 1.82 -19.09
N SER A 45 58.19 1.32 -20.13
CA SER A 45 58.65 1.30 -21.53
C SER A 45 57.42 1.49 -22.43
N THR A 46 57.20 2.69 -22.98
CA THR A 46 57.43 3.08 -24.39
C THR A 46 56.67 2.24 -25.43
N THR A 47 55.68 2.84 -26.10
CA THR A 47 55.65 3.19 -27.55
C THR A 47 54.20 3.28 -28.08
N ASP A 48 53.78 4.49 -28.41
CA ASP A 48 53.08 5.01 -29.60
C ASP A 48 52.01 4.22 -30.42
N PRO A 49 51.12 4.98 -31.11
CA PRO A 49 49.76 4.59 -31.50
C PRO A 49 49.63 4.13 -32.97
N ASN A 50 48.46 3.56 -33.31
CA ASN A 50 47.95 3.05 -34.61
C ASN A 50 48.24 1.58 -34.99
N SER A 51 47.26 0.70 -34.73
CA SER A 51 46.59 -0.16 -35.74
C SER A 51 45.44 -0.94 -35.08
N PRO A 52 44.37 -1.30 -35.82
CA PRO A 52 43.07 -1.64 -35.24
C PRO A 52 43.00 -3.10 -34.82
N ALA A 53 42.60 -3.36 -33.58
CA ALA A 53 42.15 -4.68 -33.15
C ALA A 53 40.63 -4.66 -33.08
N GLU A 54 40.02 -5.38 -34.00
CA GLU A 54 38.62 -5.79 -33.97
C GLU A 54 38.41 -6.71 -32.77
N ASP A 55 37.58 -6.31 -31.80
CA ASP A 55 36.96 -7.25 -30.86
C ASP A 55 35.44 -7.16 -31.06
N LEU A 56 34.99 -7.95 -32.04
CA LEU A 56 33.60 -8.38 -32.17
C LEU A 56 33.36 -9.45 -31.11
N ASP A 57 32.72 -9.08 -30.00
CA ASP A 57 31.91 -9.99 -29.17
C ASP A 57 31.04 -9.18 -28.19
N ALA A 58 30.35 -8.17 -28.70
CA ALA A 58 29.17 -7.63 -28.03
C ALA A 58 28.00 -8.58 -28.33
N LYS A 59 27.72 -9.51 -27.40
CA LYS A 59 26.43 -10.22 -27.40
C LYS A 59 25.32 -9.17 -27.47
N PRO A 60 24.32 -9.30 -28.35
CA PRO A 60 23.21 -8.38 -28.36
C PRO A 60 22.58 -8.41 -26.98
N LEU A 61 22.44 -7.23 -26.36
CA LEU A 61 21.75 -7.07 -25.09
C LEU A 61 20.37 -7.73 -25.23
N SER A 62 19.95 -8.44 -24.19
CA SER A 62 18.61 -9.01 -24.17
C SER A 62 17.59 -7.88 -24.32
N ILE A 63 16.46 -8.13 -24.97
CA ILE A 63 15.31 -7.20 -24.99
C ILE A 63 14.97 -6.74 -23.55
N ALA A 64 15.22 -7.58 -22.55
CA ALA A 64 15.06 -7.23 -21.13
C ALA A 64 16.09 -6.23 -20.59
N GLU A 65 17.32 -6.23 -21.11
CA GLU A 65 18.39 -5.25 -20.78
C GLU A 65 18.19 -3.94 -21.54
N GLU A 66 17.68 -3.98 -22.77
CA GLU A 66 17.34 -2.81 -23.58
C GLU A 66 16.17 -2.03 -22.94
N ILE A 67 15.11 -2.74 -22.51
CA ILE A 67 14.01 -2.15 -21.74
C ILE A 67 14.49 -1.59 -20.39
N ALA A 68 15.47 -2.22 -19.74
CA ALA A 68 16.02 -1.73 -18.48
C ALA A 68 16.92 -0.49 -18.65
N ALA A 69 17.56 -0.33 -19.81
CA ALA A 69 18.37 0.83 -20.16
C ALA A 69 17.52 2.05 -20.53
N GLU A 70 16.41 1.86 -21.25
CA GLU A 70 15.44 2.93 -21.54
C GLU A 70 14.79 3.50 -20.26
N VAL A 71 14.57 2.67 -19.23
CA VAL A 71 14.01 3.11 -17.93
C VAL A 71 14.93 4.09 -17.18
N LYS A 72 16.24 4.13 -17.46
CA LYS A 72 17.18 5.04 -16.78
C LYS A 72 17.17 6.48 -17.31
N LEU A 73 16.61 6.74 -18.49
CA LEU A 73 16.71 8.06 -19.14
C LEU A 73 15.49 8.97 -18.95
N ASP A 74 14.35 8.43 -18.54
CA ASP A 74 13.19 9.26 -18.24
C ASP A 74 13.08 9.52 -16.74
N GLY A 75 13.75 10.59 -16.29
CA GLY A 75 13.52 11.25 -15.00
C GLY A 75 12.17 11.96 -14.92
N VAL A 76 11.09 11.26 -15.30
CA VAL A 76 9.72 11.62 -14.96
C VAL A 76 9.38 10.76 -13.75
N ASP A 77 9.20 11.42 -12.61
CA ASP A 77 9.05 10.77 -11.30
C ASP A 77 8.05 9.62 -11.39
N ALA A 78 8.44 8.42 -10.93
CA ALA A 78 7.57 7.24 -10.91
C ALA A 78 6.23 7.52 -10.21
N ILE A 79 6.21 8.51 -9.32
CA ILE A 79 5.04 9.07 -8.62
C ILE A 79 4.09 9.77 -9.61
N ASP A 80 4.60 10.64 -10.48
CA ASP A 80 3.78 11.35 -11.48
C ASP A 80 3.19 10.37 -12.50
N ARG A 81 3.96 9.35 -12.89
CA ARG A 81 3.46 8.24 -13.72
C ARG A 81 2.35 7.48 -12.99
N TYR A 82 2.56 7.11 -11.72
CA TYR A 82 1.53 6.44 -10.91
C TYR A 82 0.26 7.30 -10.77
N GLU A 83 0.38 8.60 -10.48
CA GLU A 83 -0.78 9.50 -10.35
C GLU A 83 -1.53 9.70 -11.67
N SER A 84 -0.80 9.77 -12.80
CA SER A 84 -1.37 9.87 -14.14
C SER A 84 -2.13 8.61 -14.52
N LEU A 85 -1.60 7.44 -14.16
CA LEU A 85 -2.19 6.12 -14.44
C LEU A 85 -3.38 5.83 -13.52
N LYS A 86 -3.34 6.32 -12.27
CA LYS A 86 -4.46 6.28 -11.31
C LYS A 86 -5.67 7.08 -11.79
N LYS A 87 -5.45 8.14 -12.57
CA LYS A 87 -6.52 8.96 -13.17
C LYS A 87 -7.10 8.37 -14.47
N GLY A 88 -6.50 7.30 -15.02
CA GLY A 88 -6.95 6.68 -16.26
C GLY A 88 -8.25 5.86 -16.10
N ASP A 89 -9.05 5.83 -17.17
CA ASP A 89 -10.31 5.06 -17.27
C ASP A 89 -10.14 3.52 -17.14
N THR A 90 -8.92 3.04 -16.92
CA THR A 90 -8.56 1.61 -16.89
C THR A 90 -8.32 1.07 -15.48
N HIS A 91 -8.70 1.82 -14.44
CA HIS A 91 -8.53 1.39 -13.05
C HIS A 91 -9.65 0.43 -12.60
N ILE A 92 -9.27 -0.78 -12.18
CA ILE A 92 -10.24 -1.82 -11.78
C ILE A 92 -11.12 -1.41 -10.59
N THR A 93 -10.54 -0.77 -9.58
CA THR A 93 -11.29 -0.43 -8.35
C THR A 93 -12.35 0.65 -8.60
N ALA A 94 -12.14 1.52 -9.59
CA ALA A 94 -13.09 2.57 -9.94
C ALA A 94 -14.38 1.95 -10.53
N LEU A 95 -14.24 0.97 -11.43
CA LEU A 95 -15.38 0.26 -12.02
C LEU A 95 -16.14 -0.57 -10.99
N GLN A 96 -15.44 -1.14 -10.00
CA GLN A 96 -16.08 -1.90 -8.92
C GLN A 96 -16.96 -1.03 -8.03
N LYS A 97 -16.65 0.26 -7.86
CA LYS A 97 -17.44 1.19 -7.04
C LYS A 97 -18.72 1.67 -7.71
N LEU A 98 -18.83 1.57 -9.03
CA LEU A 98 -20.02 1.95 -9.77
C LEU A 98 -21.23 1.06 -9.43
N SER A 99 -22.41 1.66 -9.46
CA SER A 99 -23.68 0.97 -9.33
C SER A 99 -23.95 0.09 -10.56
N MET A 100 -24.84 -0.90 -10.40
CA MET A 100 -25.23 -1.76 -11.52
C MET A 100 -25.86 -0.94 -12.68
N LEU A 101 -26.61 0.11 -12.35
CA LEU A 101 -27.23 0.99 -13.34
C LEU A 101 -26.17 1.74 -14.16
N GLU A 102 -25.19 2.34 -13.49
CA GLU A 102 -24.07 3.04 -14.15
C GLU A 102 -23.24 2.08 -15.02
N LEU A 103 -23.00 0.86 -14.56
CA LEU A 103 -22.29 -0.15 -15.35
C LEU A 103 -23.06 -0.56 -16.60
N ILE A 104 -24.40 -0.66 -16.52
CA ILE A 104 -25.24 -0.95 -17.68
C ILE A 104 -25.23 0.22 -18.68
N GLU A 105 -25.25 1.46 -18.18
CA GLU A 105 -25.13 2.66 -19.02
C GLU A 105 -23.78 2.73 -19.73
N LEU A 106 -22.68 2.48 -19.01
CA LEU A 106 -21.33 2.39 -19.60
C LEU A 106 -21.23 1.28 -20.64
N ALA A 107 -21.76 0.09 -20.34
CA ALA A 107 -21.75 -1.03 -21.29
C ALA A 107 -22.54 -0.70 -22.57
N ARG A 108 -23.63 0.09 -22.46
CA ARG A 108 -24.38 0.56 -23.62
C ARG A 108 -23.61 1.61 -24.42
N GLN A 109 -22.91 2.52 -23.75
CA GLN A 109 -22.07 3.54 -24.40
C GLN A 109 -20.89 2.92 -25.16
N GLU A 110 -20.32 1.84 -24.63
CA GLU A 110 -19.19 1.11 -25.23
C GLU A 110 -19.62 -0.01 -26.18
N GLU A 111 -20.92 -0.07 -26.54
CA GLU A 111 -21.50 -1.06 -27.46
C GLU A 111 -21.21 -2.53 -27.10
N ILE A 112 -21.13 -2.83 -25.80
CA ILE A 112 -20.88 -4.18 -25.29
C ILE A 112 -22.15 -5.01 -25.44
N GLY A 113 -22.05 -6.17 -26.11
CA GLY A 113 -23.17 -7.07 -26.40
C GLY A 113 -23.90 -7.62 -25.15
N ASP A 114 -24.99 -8.37 -25.38
CA ASP A 114 -25.96 -8.93 -24.41
C ASP A 114 -25.66 -8.68 -22.91
N ILE A 115 -26.22 -7.58 -22.40
CA ILE A 115 -26.13 -7.14 -21.00
C ILE A 115 -27.14 -7.90 -20.11
N THR A 116 -28.11 -8.58 -20.73
CA THR A 116 -29.24 -9.23 -20.06
C THR A 116 -28.83 -10.39 -19.16
N GLY A 117 -29.07 -10.25 -17.85
CA GLY A 117 -28.85 -11.30 -16.85
C GLY A 117 -27.41 -11.47 -16.37
N ALA A 118 -26.48 -10.58 -16.77
CA ALA A 118 -25.10 -10.62 -16.32
C ALA A 118 -24.97 -10.24 -14.83
N LYS A 119 -24.09 -10.92 -14.10
CA LYS A 119 -23.69 -10.48 -12.75
C LYS A 119 -22.84 -9.22 -12.85
N LYS A 120 -22.79 -8.44 -11.76
CA LYS A 120 -21.97 -7.20 -11.70
C LYS A 120 -20.50 -7.48 -12.09
N GLN A 121 -19.94 -8.58 -11.59
CA GLN A 121 -18.57 -9.01 -11.90
C GLN A 121 -18.37 -9.32 -13.39
N ASP A 122 -19.29 -10.07 -14.00
CA ASP A 122 -19.21 -10.39 -15.43
C ASP A 122 -19.28 -9.13 -16.30
N LEU A 123 -20.10 -8.16 -15.90
CA LEU A 123 -20.23 -6.88 -16.60
C LEU A 123 -18.95 -6.04 -16.49
N VAL A 124 -18.39 -5.93 -15.29
CA VAL A 124 -17.08 -5.26 -15.07
C VAL A 124 -15.99 -5.94 -15.90
N PHE A 125 -15.96 -7.28 -15.93
CA PHE A 125 -14.99 -8.04 -16.72
C PHE A 125 -15.12 -7.77 -18.22
N ARG A 126 -16.35 -7.70 -18.75
CA ARG A 126 -16.60 -7.41 -20.17
C ARG A 126 -16.19 -5.98 -20.54
N ILE A 127 -16.55 -5.00 -19.73
CA ILE A 127 -16.14 -3.59 -19.90
C ILE A 127 -14.61 -3.48 -19.91
N LEU A 128 -13.96 -4.09 -18.92
CA LEU A 128 -12.51 -4.11 -18.86
C LEU A 128 -11.89 -4.77 -20.09
N LYS A 129 -12.43 -5.90 -20.54
CA LYS A 129 -11.92 -6.62 -21.72
C LYS A 129 -11.98 -5.76 -22.98
N GLU A 130 -13.06 -5.03 -23.21
CA GLU A 130 -13.16 -4.13 -24.38
C GLU A 130 -12.24 -2.90 -24.23
N ARG A 131 -12.18 -2.28 -23.05
CA ARG A 131 -11.24 -1.18 -22.78
C ARG A 131 -9.77 -1.58 -22.98
N VAL A 132 -9.39 -2.81 -22.61
CA VAL A 132 -8.04 -3.34 -22.84
C VAL A 132 -7.73 -3.49 -24.33
N LYS A 133 -8.70 -3.94 -25.15
CA LYS A 133 -8.47 -4.05 -26.60
C LYS A 133 -8.17 -2.69 -27.24
N LEU A 134 -8.73 -1.62 -26.69
CA LEU A 134 -8.54 -0.25 -27.17
C LEU A 134 -7.25 0.41 -26.63
N ASN A 135 -6.96 0.26 -25.33
CA ASN A 135 -5.91 1.02 -24.63
C ASN A 135 -4.69 0.17 -24.19
N GLY A 136 -4.72 -1.15 -24.41
CA GLY A 136 -3.58 -2.07 -24.29
C GLY A 136 -3.19 -2.53 -22.87
N LEU A 137 -3.45 -1.74 -21.82
CA LEU A 137 -2.98 -2.04 -20.45
C LEU A 137 -4.03 -1.69 -19.38
N MET A 138 -4.14 -2.52 -18.34
CA MET A 138 -4.96 -2.26 -17.14
C MET A 138 -4.08 -1.98 -15.93
N PHE A 139 -4.65 -1.28 -14.96
CA PHE A 139 -4.00 -1.00 -13.68
C PHE A 139 -4.79 -1.57 -12.52
N GLY A 140 -4.07 -2.16 -11.58
CA GLY A 140 -4.60 -2.70 -10.34
C GLY A 140 -3.71 -2.38 -9.16
N GLU A 141 -4.33 -2.23 -8.00
CA GLU A 141 -3.69 -2.04 -6.71
C GLU A 141 -4.32 -2.97 -5.67
N GLY A 142 -3.54 -3.39 -4.69
CA GLY A 142 -4.05 -4.16 -3.55
C GLY A 142 -2.95 -4.55 -2.57
N THR A 143 -3.34 -5.13 -1.45
CA THR A 143 -2.43 -5.57 -0.38
C THR A 143 -2.04 -7.03 -0.60
N LEU A 144 -0.74 -7.29 -0.67
CA LEU A 144 -0.20 -8.60 -0.94
C LEU A 144 -0.40 -9.57 0.22
N GLU A 145 -0.96 -10.73 -0.09
CA GLU A 145 -0.98 -11.93 0.75
C GLU A 145 -0.26 -13.06 0.02
N ILE A 146 0.84 -13.55 0.60
CA ILE A 146 1.62 -14.69 0.10
C ILE A 146 1.13 -15.95 0.79
N LEU A 147 0.74 -16.92 -0.02
CA LEU A 147 0.29 -18.24 0.40
C LEU A 147 1.49 -19.17 0.68
N PRO A 148 1.30 -20.28 1.42
CA PRO A 148 2.37 -21.23 1.73
C PRO A 148 3.13 -21.78 0.52
N ASP A 149 2.45 -21.86 -0.63
CA ASP A 149 3.01 -22.32 -1.90
C ASP A 149 3.93 -21.29 -2.58
N GLY A 150 4.07 -20.09 -2.00
CA GLY A 150 5.01 -19.05 -2.42
C GLY A 150 4.52 -18.13 -3.53
N PHE A 151 3.32 -18.35 -4.07
CA PHE A 151 2.60 -17.36 -4.87
C PHE A 151 1.70 -16.51 -3.97
N GLY A 152 1.21 -15.38 -4.48
CA GLY A 152 0.36 -14.49 -3.70
C GLY A 152 -0.79 -13.88 -4.49
N PHE A 153 -1.67 -13.22 -3.75
CA PHE A 153 -2.77 -12.43 -4.29
C PHE A 153 -2.74 -11.02 -3.72
N LEU A 154 -3.08 -10.03 -4.54
CA LEU A 154 -3.37 -8.69 -4.08
C LEU A 154 -4.85 -8.65 -3.69
N ARG A 155 -5.09 -8.48 -2.39
CA ARG A 155 -6.43 -8.35 -1.80
C ARG A 155 -6.86 -6.89 -1.82
N SER A 156 -8.14 -6.66 -2.05
CA SER A 156 -8.71 -5.32 -2.05
C SER A 156 -9.18 -4.90 -0.64
N PRO A 157 -8.90 -3.66 -0.20
CA PRO A 157 -9.43 -3.13 1.06
C PRO A 157 -10.96 -2.98 1.04
N ASP A 158 -11.56 -2.73 -0.13
CA ASP A 158 -13.01 -2.58 -0.29
C ASP A 158 -13.77 -3.89 0.04
N TYR A 159 -13.08 -5.04 0.02
CA TYR A 159 -13.61 -6.35 0.39
C TYR A 159 -13.02 -6.86 1.71
N HIS A 160 -12.58 -5.96 2.60
CA HIS A 160 -11.99 -6.28 3.91
C HIS A 160 -10.84 -7.30 3.83
N TYR A 161 -10.05 -7.25 2.76
CA TYR A 161 -8.95 -8.18 2.49
C TYR A 161 -9.36 -9.66 2.35
N LEU A 162 -10.65 -9.93 2.12
CA LEU A 162 -11.15 -11.27 1.90
C LEU A 162 -10.83 -11.77 0.49
N SER A 163 -10.68 -13.09 0.37
CA SER A 163 -10.46 -13.72 -0.92
C SER A 163 -11.62 -13.48 -1.88
N CYS A 164 -11.31 -12.87 -3.02
CA CYS A 164 -12.28 -12.52 -4.05
C CYS A 164 -11.86 -13.10 -5.42
N PRO A 165 -12.81 -13.38 -6.32
CA PRO A 165 -12.50 -13.77 -7.69
C PRO A 165 -11.72 -12.70 -8.46
N ASP A 166 -11.88 -11.45 -8.05
CA ASP A 166 -11.28 -10.27 -8.68
C ASP A 166 -9.84 -10.01 -8.19
N ASP A 167 -9.30 -10.86 -7.31
CA ASP A 167 -7.96 -10.72 -6.78
C ASP A 167 -6.89 -10.87 -7.89
N ILE A 168 -5.79 -10.14 -7.71
CA ILE A 168 -4.69 -10.11 -8.68
C ILE A 168 -3.62 -11.11 -8.25
N TYR A 169 -3.40 -12.13 -9.07
CA TYR A 169 -2.33 -13.11 -8.92
C TYR A 169 -0.95 -12.46 -9.07
N VAL A 170 -0.06 -12.78 -8.15
CA VAL A 170 1.34 -12.39 -8.14
C VAL A 170 2.22 -13.64 -8.17
N SER A 171 3.11 -13.69 -9.16
CA SER A 171 4.00 -14.83 -9.35
C SER A 171 5.09 -14.90 -8.26
N PRO A 172 5.54 -16.11 -7.87
CA PRO A 172 6.66 -16.27 -6.94
C PRO A 172 7.93 -15.55 -7.39
N SER A 173 8.18 -15.49 -8.70
CA SER A 173 9.32 -14.79 -9.29
C SER A 173 9.28 -13.29 -9.03
N GLN A 174 8.10 -12.65 -9.12
CA GLN A 174 7.93 -11.23 -8.81
C GLN A 174 8.13 -10.97 -7.31
N ILE A 175 7.55 -11.83 -6.45
CA ILE A 175 7.71 -11.76 -5.00
C ILE A 175 9.20 -11.80 -4.63
N ARG A 176 9.95 -12.75 -5.17
CA ARG A 176 11.39 -12.88 -4.90
C ARG A 176 12.21 -11.73 -5.48
N ARG A 177 11.92 -11.31 -6.72
CA ARG A 177 12.67 -10.25 -7.42
C ARG A 177 12.60 -8.92 -6.67
N PHE A 178 11.42 -8.56 -6.17
CA PHE A 178 11.21 -7.30 -5.47
C PHE A 178 11.26 -7.46 -3.94
N GLY A 179 11.52 -8.65 -3.40
CA GLY A 179 11.55 -8.88 -1.96
C GLY A 179 10.23 -8.58 -1.26
N LEU A 180 9.10 -8.84 -1.93
CA LEU A 180 7.77 -8.54 -1.40
C LEU A 180 7.43 -9.42 -0.20
N ARG A 181 6.67 -8.87 0.74
CA ARG A 181 6.18 -9.54 1.96
C ARG A 181 4.69 -9.28 2.15
N ASN A 182 4.07 -10.07 3.03
CA ASN A 182 2.66 -9.91 3.39
C ASN A 182 2.39 -8.53 3.97
N GLY A 183 1.26 -7.93 3.60
CA GLY A 183 0.84 -6.61 4.08
C GLY A 183 1.39 -5.44 3.27
N MET A 184 2.21 -5.69 2.24
CA MET A 184 2.68 -4.63 1.35
C MET A 184 1.63 -4.28 0.31
N SER A 185 1.35 -2.99 0.12
CA SER A 185 0.51 -2.50 -0.96
C SER A 185 1.32 -2.50 -2.25
N VAL A 186 0.81 -3.16 -3.28
CA VAL A 186 1.46 -3.26 -4.59
C VAL A 186 0.51 -2.72 -5.64
N ALA A 187 0.99 -1.80 -6.46
CA ALA A 187 0.27 -1.28 -7.60
C ALA A 187 1.06 -1.52 -8.89
N GLY A 188 0.35 -1.80 -9.97
CA GLY A 188 0.99 -2.01 -11.25
C GLY A 188 0.06 -2.44 -12.37
N GLN A 189 0.68 -2.80 -13.49
CA GLN A 189 -0.01 -3.22 -14.68
C GLN A 189 -0.51 -4.63 -14.53
N ILE A 190 -1.80 -4.84 -14.80
CA ILE A 190 -2.46 -6.14 -14.75
C ILE A 190 -2.93 -6.55 -16.13
N ARG A 191 -3.07 -7.87 -16.33
CA ARG A 191 -3.67 -8.45 -17.53
C ARG A 191 -4.88 -9.31 -17.15
N PRO A 192 -5.86 -9.45 -18.05
CA PRO A 192 -6.97 -10.35 -17.80
C PRO A 192 -6.48 -11.82 -17.82
N PRO A 193 -7.20 -12.73 -17.14
CA PRO A 193 -6.96 -14.16 -17.23
C PRO A 193 -7.02 -14.65 -18.68
N LYS A 194 -6.10 -15.56 -19.02
CA LYS A 194 -6.19 -16.37 -20.26
C LYS A 194 -7.27 -17.44 -20.11
N GLU A 195 -7.60 -18.16 -21.19
CA GLU A 195 -8.62 -19.22 -21.17
C GLU A 195 -8.36 -20.31 -20.10
N SER A 196 -7.11 -20.53 -19.71
CA SER A 196 -6.70 -21.49 -18.67
C SER A 196 -6.65 -20.92 -17.25
N GLU A 197 -6.81 -19.61 -17.08
CA GLU A 197 -6.61 -18.89 -15.82
C GLU A 197 -7.95 -18.33 -15.30
N ARG A 198 -8.06 -18.14 -13.99
CA ARG A 198 -9.27 -17.61 -13.34
C ARG A 198 -9.13 -16.20 -12.81
N TYR A 199 -7.90 -15.77 -12.53
CA TYR A 199 -7.60 -14.51 -11.85
C TYR A 199 -6.89 -13.53 -12.78
N PHE A 200 -6.98 -12.24 -12.46
CA PHE A 200 -6.10 -11.24 -13.05
C PHE A 200 -4.65 -11.55 -12.67
N ALA A 201 -3.69 -11.24 -13.52
CA ALA A 201 -2.28 -11.47 -13.22
C ALA A 201 -1.51 -10.15 -13.31
N LEU A 202 -0.62 -9.93 -12.33
CA LEU A 202 0.29 -8.80 -12.34
C LEU A 202 1.36 -8.99 -13.42
N LEU A 203 1.46 -8.04 -14.35
CA LEU A 203 2.47 -8.03 -15.41
C LEU A 203 3.73 -7.32 -14.94
N ARG A 204 3.57 -6.09 -14.45
CA ARG A 204 4.67 -5.22 -14.02
C ARG A 204 4.29 -4.47 -12.75
N VAL A 205 5.18 -4.49 -11.77
CA VAL A 205 5.07 -3.67 -10.55
C VAL A 205 5.50 -2.25 -10.90
N GLU A 206 4.68 -1.25 -10.56
CA GLU A 206 5.03 0.15 -10.75
C GLU A 206 5.28 0.89 -9.44
N ALA A 207 4.52 0.56 -8.39
CA ALA A 207 4.69 1.14 -7.07
C ALA A 207 4.51 0.09 -5.97
N ILE A 208 5.25 0.29 -4.89
CA ILE A 208 5.18 -0.49 -3.66
C ILE A 208 4.99 0.49 -2.50
N ASN A 209 3.88 0.37 -1.75
CA ASN A 209 3.48 1.29 -0.69
C ASN A 209 3.48 2.78 -1.13
N GLY A 210 3.09 3.03 -2.39
CA GLY A 210 3.07 4.37 -2.98
C GLY A 210 4.43 4.92 -3.40
N GLU A 211 5.50 4.12 -3.35
CA GLU A 211 6.85 4.51 -3.74
C GLU A 211 7.43 3.64 -4.86
N ASP A 212 8.51 4.12 -5.49
CA ASP A 212 9.27 3.37 -6.49
C ASP A 212 9.81 2.05 -5.90
N PRO A 213 9.58 0.90 -6.55
CA PRO A 213 10.11 -0.40 -6.14
C PRO A 213 11.61 -0.41 -5.83
N ALA A 214 12.41 0.44 -6.49
CA ALA A 214 13.85 0.52 -6.26
C ALA A 214 14.21 0.95 -4.82
N LYS A 215 13.38 1.81 -4.22
CA LYS A 215 13.60 2.36 -2.86
C LYS A 215 13.39 1.32 -1.77
N LEU A 216 12.66 0.24 -2.03
CA LEU A 216 12.37 -0.78 -1.04
C LEU A 216 13.64 -1.41 -0.46
N SER A 217 14.68 -1.58 -1.30
CA SER A 217 15.97 -2.16 -0.89
C SER A 217 16.71 -1.33 0.17
N THR A 218 16.40 -0.04 0.28
CA THR A 218 17.05 0.88 1.23
C THR A 218 16.30 1.01 2.55
N ARG A 219 15.08 0.45 2.64
CA ARG A 219 14.27 0.55 3.85
C ARG A 219 14.67 -0.51 4.88
N VAL A 220 14.68 -0.09 6.14
CA VAL A 220 14.80 -0.97 7.30
C VAL A 220 13.45 -1.63 7.54
N PHE A 221 13.45 -2.93 7.84
CA PHE A 221 12.22 -3.65 8.14
C PHE A 221 11.68 -3.25 9.51
N PHE A 222 10.36 -3.35 9.70
CA PHE A 222 9.71 -2.96 10.95
C PHE A 222 10.30 -3.68 12.18
N ASP A 223 10.63 -4.97 12.05
CA ASP A 223 11.20 -5.78 13.13
C ASP A 223 12.61 -5.34 13.55
N GLU A 224 13.32 -4.57 12.70
CA GLU A 224 14.67 -4.06 12.96
C GLU A 224 14.66 -2.63 13.53
N LEU A 225 13.49 -1.98 13.57
CA LEU A 225 13.36 -0.64 14.14
C LEU A 225 13.56 -0.69 15.67
N THR A 226 14.20 0.36 16.19
CA THR A 226 14.38 0.49 17.65
C THR A 226 13.06 0.96 18.28
N PRO A 227 12.48 0.21 19.22
CA PRO A 227 11.25 0.64 19.89
C PRO A 227 11.56 1.80 20.83
N LEU A 228 10.83 2.90 20.66
CA LEU A 228 10.92 4.08 21.52
C LEU A 228 9.58 4.37 22.17
N HIS A 229 9.61 5.10 23.29
CA HIS A 229 8.39 5.65 23.85
C HIS A 229 7.88 6.81 22.99
N PRO A 230 6.56 7.06 22.96
CA PRO A 230 6.01 8.21 22.27
C PRO A 230 6.63 9.52 22.75
N ASP A 231 7.15 10.29 21.80
CA ASP A 231 7.71 11.64 21.98
C ASP A 231 6.76 12.72 21.44
N GLU A 232 6.00 12.39 20.41
CA GLU A 232 4.97 13.25 19.84
C GLU A 232 3.57 12.92 20.38
N ARG A 233 2.90 13.95 20.92
CA ARG A 233 1.53 13.86 21.43
C ARG A 233 0.51 14.02 20.31
N ILE A 234 -0.53 13.19 20.35
CA ILE A 234 -1.75 13.31 19.56
C ILE A 234 -2.76 14.12 20.39
N VAL A 235 -3.09 15.32 19.92
CA VAL A 235 -4.14 16.16 20.52
C VAL A 235 -5.50 15.65 20.03
N MET A 236 -6.40 15.33 20.96
CA MET A 236 -7.74 14.81 20.67
C MET A 236 -8.82 15.89 20.72
N GLU A 237 -8.57 17.02 21.38
CA GLU A 237 -9.47 18.17 21.41
C GLU A 237 -9.69 18.72 19.99
N THR A 238 -10.97 18.88 19.62
CA THR A 238 -11.39 19.44 18.31
C THR A 238 -12.26 20.67 18.50
N THR A 239 -13.51 20.49 18.91
CA THR A 239 -14.49 21.57 19.14
C THR A 239 -14.78 21.72 20.63
N THR A 240 -15.27 22.90 21.02
CA THR A 240 -15.62 23.19 22.43
C THR A 240 -16.77 22.32 22.96
N GLU A 241 -17.60 21.80 22.07
CA GLU A 241 -18.73 20.92 22.41
C GLU A 241 -18.27 19.49 22.74
N GLU A 242 -17.11 19.07 22.21
CA GLU A 242 -16.57 17.72 22.39
C GLU A 242 -15.79 17.57 23.70
N VAL A 243 -16.55 17.56 24.81
CA VAL A 243 -15.99 17.42 26.17
C VAL A 243 -15.27 16.09 26.36
N SER A 244 -15.72 15.00 25.72
CA SER A 244 -15.13 13.67 25.89
C SER A 244 -13.66 13.63 25.49
N MET A 245 -13.29 14.24 24.36
CA MET A 245 -11.90 14.23 23.89
C MET A 245 -11.00 15.12 24.74
N ARG A 246 -11.54 16.23 25.24
CA ARG A 246 -10.83 17.12 26.18
C ARG A 246 -10.49 16.41 27.49
N VAL A 247 -11.42 15.59 27.99
CA VAL A 247 -11.18 14.77 29.19
C VAL A 247 -10.09 13.73 28.93
N VAL A 248 -10.09 13.08 27.75
CA VAL A 248 -8.99 12.17 27.35
C VAL A 248 -7.66 12.91 27.35
N ASP A 249 -7.59 14.08 26.72
CA ASP A 249 -6.38 14.89 26.66
C ASP A 249 -5.83 15.33 28.02
N LEU A 250 -6.70 15.52 29.01
CA LEU A 250 -6.30 15.93 30.36
C LEU A 250 -5.88 14.75 31.24
N ILE A 251 -6.57 13.62 31.13
CA ILE A 251 -6.39 12.48 32.05
C ILE A 251 -5.43 11.44 31.46
N VAL A 252 -5.53 11.18 30.16
CA VAL A 252 -4.81 10.11 29.47
C VAL A 252 -4.29 10.64 28.12
N PRO A 253 -3.20 11.44 28.11
CA PRO A 253 -2.62 11.91 26.86
C PRO A 253 -2.14 10.72 26.01
N ILE A 254 -2.43 10.77 24.71
CA ILE A 254 -2.07 9.73 23.74
C ILE A 254 -0.99 10.29 22.83
N GLY A 255 0.02 9.47 22.49
CA GLY A 255 1.08 9.85 21.56
C GLY A 255 1.20 8.88 20.38
N PHE A 256 2.01 9.26 19.39
CA PHE A 256 2.31 8.37 18.26
C PHE A 256 3.13 7.17 18.73
N GLY A 257 2.67 5.96 18.41
CA GLY A 257 3.23 4.71 18.95
C GLY A 257 2.67 4.30 20.32
N GLN A 258 1.67 5.01 20.85
CA GLN A 258 1.03 4.66 22.11
C GLN A 258 0.26 3.33 22.00
N ARG A 259 0.42 2.48 23.02
CA ARG A 259 -0.37 1.26 23.20
C ARG A 259 -1.37 1.51 24.32
N GLY A 260 -2.65 1.48 23.99
CA GLY A 260 -3.74 1.77 24.92
C GLY A 260 -4.75 0.63 25.01
N LEU A 261 -5.47 0.56 26.12
CA LEU A 261 -6.60 -0.33 26.30
C LEU A 261 -7.76 0.45 26.91
N ILE A 262 -8.90 0.47 26.22
CA ILE A 262 -10.14 1.05 26.75
C ILE A 262 -10.91 -0.05 27.47
N VAL A 263 -10.94 0.01 28.79
CA VAL A 263 -11.71 -0.93 29.61
C VAL A 263 -13.07 -0.32 29.88
N SER A 264 -14.12 -0.94 29.36
CA SER A 264 -15.49 -0.44 29.50
C SER A 264 -16.47 -1.60 29.73
N PRO A 265 -17.44 -1.48 30.66
CA PRO A 265 -18.53 -2.46 30.72
C PRO A 265 -19.43 -2.37 29.48
N PRO A 266 -20.25 -3.40 29.21
CA PRO A 266 -21.22 -3.35 28.12
C PRO A 266 -22.13 -2.12 28.22
N ARG A 267 -22.43 -1.48 27.08
CA ARG A 267 -23.27 -0.26 26.98
C ARG A 267 -22.70 1.00 27.64
N ALA A 268 -21.40 1.05 27.90
CA ALA A 268 -20.74 2.25 28.46
C ALA A 268 -20.27 3.28 27.40
N GLY A 269 -20.70 3.13 26.14
CA GLY A 269 -20.34 4.09 25.08
C GLY A 269 -18.95 3.88 24.46
N LYS A 270 -18.37 2.67 24.57
CA LYS A 270 -17.08 2.30 23.93
C LYS A 270 -17.03 2.69 22.44
N THR A 271 -18.08 2.32 21.70
CA THR A 271 -18.17 2.55 20.25
C THR A 271 -18.19 4.05 19.94
N ILE A 272 -18.98 4.83 20.68
CA ILE A 272 -19.05 6.29 20.53
C ILE A 272 -17.71 6.95 20.86
N LEU A 273 -17.04 6.50 21.92
CA LEU A 273 -15.73 7.03 22.28
C LEU A 273 -14.70 6.76 21.17
N LEU A 274 -14.68 5.55 20.62
CA LEU A 274 -13.80 5.18 19.51
C LEU A 274 -14.09 5.98 18.23
N GLN A 275 -15.36 6.17 17.88
CA GLN A 275 -15.79 7.02 16.76
C GLN A 275 -15.24 8.45 16.90
N LYS A 276 -15.41 9.04 18.09
CA LYS A 276 -14.93 10.40 18.39
C LYS A 276 -13.41 10.50 18.36
N MET A 277 -12.70 9.50 18.89
CA MET A 277 -11.24 9.47 18.83
C MET A 277 -10.73 9.40 17.38
N ALA A 278 -11.34 8.55 16.55
CA ALA A 278 -10.96 8.46 15.14
C ALA A 278 -11.21 9.78 14.40
N GLN A 279 -12.38 10.41 14.59
CA GLN A 279 -12.70 11.72 14.02
C GLN A 279 -11.75 12.81 14.50
N ALA A 280 -11.38 12.81 15.78
CA ALA A 280 -10.43 13.77 16.33
C ALA A 280 -9.06 13.66 15.64
N VAL A 281 -8.54 12.44 15.49
CA VAL A 281 -7.26 12.21 14.80
C VAL A 281 -7.34 12.65 13.34
N LEU A 282 -8.41 12.29 12.61
CA LEU A 282 -8.58 12.69 11.21
C LEU A 282 -8.71 14.21 11.02
N THR A 283 -9.25 14.91 12.02
CA THR A 283 -9.41 16.38 11.98
C THR A 283 -8.10 17.09 12.29
N ASN A 284 -7.38 16.63 13.31
CA ASN A 284 -6.18 17.30 13.81
C ASN A 284 -4.91 16.89 13.05
N TYR A 285 -4.87 15.67 12.51
CA TYR A 285 -3.73 15.07 11.81
C TYR A 285 -4.20 14.46 10.48
N PRO A 286 -4.48 15.27 9.45
CA PRO A 286 -4.95 14.78 8.15
C PRO A 286 -3.93 13.89 7.41
N GLU A 287 -2.65 13.98 7.78
CA GLU A 287 -1.58 13.11 7.30
C GLU A 287 -1.56 11.73 7.97
N ALA A 288 -2.27 11.57 9.08
CA ALA A 288 -2.36 10.29 9.78
C ALA A 288 -3.25 9.31 9.01
N TYR A 289 -2.80 8.06 8.95
CA TYR A 289 -3.62 6.96 8.44
C TYR A 289 -4.29 6.24 9.63
N VAL A 290 -5.61 6.16 9.61
CA VAL A 290 -6.43 5.58 10.69
C VAL A 290 -7.06 4.28 10.22
N PHE A 291 -6.69 3.18 10.86
CA PHE A 291 -7.32 1.89 10.67
C PHE A 291 -8.33 1.62 11.79
N MET A 292 -9.58 1.36 11.42
CA MET A 292 -10.64 0.94 12.33
C MET A 292 -10.95 -0.55 12.11
N LEU A 293 -10.27 -1.40 12.88
CA LEU A 293 -10.45 -2.85 12.83
C LEU A 293 -11.54 -3.32 13.80
N LEU A 294 -12.63 -3.87 13.27
CA LEU A 294 -13.78 -4.38 14.00
C LEU A 294 -13.81 -5.91 13.90
N ILE A 295 -13.64 -6.60 15.02
CA ILE A 295 -13.60 -8.07 15.08
C ILE A 295 -14.75 -8.56 15.97
N ASP A 296 -15.49 -9.56 15.51
CA ASP A 296 -16.61 -10.18 16.25
C ASP A 296 -17.64 -9.14 16.72
N GLU A 297 -17.83 -8.10 15.91
CA GLU A 297 -18.77 -7.01 16.18
C GLU A 297 -20.02 -7.18 15.32
N ARG A 298 -21.12 -6.56 15.76
CA ARG A 298 -22.41 -6.71 15.08
C ARG A 298 -22.47 -5.90 13.78
N PRO A 299 -23.14 -6.39 12.73
CA PRO A 299 -23.26 -5.68 11.44
C PRO A 299 -23.83 -4.26 11.58
N GLU A 300 -24.79 -4.04 12.49
CA GLU A 300 -25.35 -2.70 12.73
C GLU A 300 -24.31 -1.72 13.32
N GLU A 301 -23.38 -2.20 14.14
CA GLU A 301 -22.33 -1.37 14.73
C GLU A 301 -21.22 -1.08 13.70
N VAL A 302 -20.91 -2.04 12.83
CA VAL A 302 -19.99 -1.85 11.70
C VAL A 302 -20.51 -0.78 10.76
N THR A 303 -21.76 -0.91 10.31
CA THR A 303 -22.36 0.06 9.38
C THR A 303 -22.48 1.46 10.00
N ASP A 304 -22.70 1.58 11.31
CA ASP A 304 -22.67 2.86 12.01
C ASP A 304 -21.26 3.47 12.01
N MET A 305 -20.23 2.67 12.29
CA MET A 305 -18.83 3.10 12.23
C MET A 305 -18.42 3.60 10.84
N GLU A 306 -18.75 2.85 9.78
CA GLU A 306 -18.46 3.22 8.39
C GLU A 306 -19.16 4.52 7.95
N ARG A 307 -20.34 4.81 8.50
CA ARG A 307 -21.08 6.03 8.18
C ARG A 307 -20.49 7.24 8.86
N GLN A 308 -20.07 7.10 10.12
CA GLN A 308 -19.61 8.21 10.94
C GLN A 308 -18.12 8.53 10.75
N VAL A 309 -17.28 7.52 10.58
CA VAL A 309 -15.83 7.68 10.46
C VAL A 309 -15.44 7.61 8.99
N LYS A 310 -15.55 8.75 8.31
CA LYS A 310 -15.15 8.91 6.90
C LYS A 310 -14.04 9.96 6.78
N GLY A 311 -12.99 9.60 6.05
CA GLY A 311 -11.89 10.50 5.76
C GLY A 311 -10.97 9.92 4.68
N PRO A 312 -10.18 10.76 3.99
CA PRO A 312 -9.28 10.33 2.93
C PRO A 312 -8.16 9.39 3.42
N GLY A 313 -7.82 9.43 4.71
CA GLY A 313 -6.86 8.55 5.36
C GLY A 313 -7.49 7.58 6.37
N CYS A 314 -8.77 7.25 6.23
CA CYS A 314 -9.45 6.34 7.14
C CYS A 314 -9.91 5.08 6.41
N GLU A 315 -9.63 3.93 7.02
CA GLU A 315 -10.06 2.64 6.52
C GLU A 315 -10.78 1.86 7.61
N VAL A 316 -12.02 1.44 7.34
CA VAL A 316 -12.82 0.61 8.25
C VAL A 316 -12.80 -0.82 7.74
N ILE A 317 -12.27 -1.73 8.56
CA ILE A 317 -12.12 -3.14 8.22
C ILE A 317 -12.91 -3.93 9.26
N SER A 318 -13.80 -4.81 8.81
CA SER A 318 -14.61 -5.60 9.72
C SER A 318 -14.62 -7.08 9.38
N SER A 319 -14.68 -7.91 10.42
CA SER A 319 -15.09 -9.31 10.33
C SER A 319 -16.20 -9.53 11.35
N THR A 320 -17.41 -9.78 10.85
CA THR A 320 -18.62 -9.92 11.66
C THR A 320 -18.74 -11.33 12.26
N PHE A 321 -19.52 -11.46 13.32
CA PHE A 321 -19.71 -12.76 14.00
C PHE A 321 -20.39 -13.84 13.13
N ASP A 322 -21.00 -13.45 12.00
CA ASP A 322 -21.61 -14.36 11.03
C ASP A 322 -20.55 -15.11 10.19
N GLU A 323 -19.28 -14.69 10.29
CA GLU A 323 -18.15 -15.30 9.58
C GLU A 323 -17.48 -16.41 10.41
N ASN A 324 -17.00 -17.47 9.74
CA ASN A 324 -16.36 -18.59 10.43
C ASN A 324 -15.03 -18.19 11.08
N ALA A 325 -14.83 -18.56 12.34
CA ALA A 325 -13.62 -18.26 13.12
C ALA A 325 -12.34 -19.00 12.67
N SER A 326 -12.47 -20.10 11.92
CA SER A 326 -11.35 -20.91 11.45
C SER A 326 -10.81 -20.47 10.08
N ARG A 327 -11.05 -19.20 9.72
CA ARG A 327 -10.66 -18.66 8.44
C ARG A 327 -9.30 -17.98 8.52
#